data_AF-A0A3B9EIC9-F1
#
_entry.id   AF-A0A3B9EIC9-F1
#
_cell.length_a   1.000
_cell.length_b   1.000
_cell.length_c   1.000
_cell.angle_alpha   90.00
_cell.angle_beta   90.00
_cell.angle_gamma   90.00
#
_symmetry.space_group_name_H-M   'P 1'
#
loop_
_entity.id
_entity.type
_entity.pdbx_description
1 polymer ?
#
loop_
_entity_poly.entity_id
_entity_poly.type
_entity_poly.pdbx_seq_one_letter_code
_entity_poly.pdbx_strand_id
1 'polypeptide(L)' 'THDIRAEYRFDRFSVFAGVNNFTNEEPPQTPFTWTGTSLNTGFNASIYNNLGRYAYIGVNAKF' A
#
# COMPACT_ATOMS: atom_id res chain seq x y z
N THR A 1 -9.38 -5.65 2.41
CA THR A 1 -8.12 -5.43 3.15
C THR A 1 -8.33 -4.50 4.33
N HIS A 2 -7.81 -4.86 5.50
CA HIS A 2 -7.84 -4.01 6.70
C HIS A 2 -6.49 -3.34 6.88
N ASP A 3 -6.47 -2.02 6.97
CA ASP A 3 -5.23 -1.25 7.06
C ASP A 3 -5.13 -0.57 8.42
N ILE A 4 -3.95 -0.64 9.04
CA ILE A 4 -3.67 0.01 10.32
C ILE A 4 -2.63 1.08 10.08
N ARG A 5 -2.91 2.32 10.51
CA ARG A 5 -1.96 3.43 10.48
C ARG A 5 -1.96 4.16 11.80
N ALA A 6 -0.78 4.47 12.30
CA ALA A 6 -0.54 5.35 13.43
C ALA A 6 0.32 6.55 12.98
N GLU A 7 0.01 7.73 13.51
CA GLU A 7 0.78 8.93 13.27
C GLU A 7 0.97 9.68 14.60
N TYR A 8 2.21 10.06 14.88
CA TYR A 8 2.59 10.88 16.01
C TYR A 8 3.13 12.22 15.51
N ARG A 9 2.54 13.30 16.00
CA ARG A 9 2.91 14.68 15.62
C ARG A 9 3.66 15.31 16.77
N PHE A 10 4.82 15.90 16.48
CA PHE A 10 5.62 16.65 17.44
C PHE A 10 6.17 17.89 16.76
N ASP A 11 5.69 19.05 17.24
CA ASP A 11 6.09 20.37 16.73
C ASP A 11 5.96 20.45 15.19
N ARG A 12 7.07 20.70 14.48
CA ARG A 12 7.16 20.79 13.02
C ARG A 12 7.29 19.46 12.28
N PHE A 13 7.36 18.34 13.01
CA PHE A 13 7.54 17.02 12.44
C PHE A 13 6.34 16.11 12.71
N SER A 14 6.09 15.18 11.80
CA SER A 14 5.23 14.03 12.08
C SER A 14 5.91 12.74 11.67
N VAL A 15 5.86 11.74 12.55
CA VAL A 15 6.29 10.38 12.24
C VAL A 15 5.04 9.54 12.08
N PHE A 16 4.98 8.76 11.01
CA PHE A 16 3.87 7.86 10.76
C PHE A 16 4.38 6.48 10.41
N ALA A 17 3.64 5.47 10.83
CA ALA A 17 3.88 4.08 10.46
C ALA A 17 2.55 3.38 10.23
N GLY A 18 2.55 2.38 9.37
CA GLY A 18 1.35 1.60 9.12
C GLY A 18 1.65 0.24 8.49
N VAL A 19 0.65 -0.61 8.55
CA VAL A 19 0.62 -1.92 7.91
C VAL A 19 -0.62 -1.96 7.04
N ASN A 20 -0.44 -2.13 5.75
CA ASN A 20 -1.53 -2.42 4.83
C ASN A 20 -1.79 -3.92 4.81
N ASN A 21 -3.05 -4.30 4.67
CA ASN A 21 -3.50 -5.68 4.69
C ASN A 21 -3.06 -6.43 5.98
N PHE A 22 -3.38 -5.84 7.13
CA PHE A 22 -3.09 -6.38 8.46
C PHE A 22 -3.65 -7.81 8.64
N THR A 23 -4.84 -8.07 8.11
CA THR A 23 -5.50 -9.38 8.16
C THR A 23 -4.91 -10.41 7.20
N ASN A 24 -3.85 -10.07 6.45
CA ASN A 24 -3.15 -10.96 5.52
C ASN A 24 -4.10 -11.64 4.52
N GLU A 25 -5.04 -10.87 4.00
CA GLU A 25 -5.93 -11.29 2.92
C GLU A 25 -5.08 -11.61 1.69
N GLU A 26 -5.31 -12.76 1.04
CA GLU A 26 -4.52 -13.14 -0.13
C GLU A 26 -4.67 -12.06 -1.22
N PRO A 27 -3.57 -11.45 -1.69
CA PRO A 27 -3.66 -10.51 -2.79
C PRO A 27 -4.16 -11.26 -4.02
N PRO A 28 -5.02 -10.62 -4.85
CA PRO A 28 -5.47 -11.22 -6.08
C PRO A 28 -4.26 -11.68 -6.90
N GLN A 29 -4.20 -12.98 -7.20
CA GLN A 29 -3.19 -13.58 -8.06
C GLN A 29 -3.49 -13.13 -9.49
N THR A 30 -3.07 -11.91 -9.83
CA THR A 30 -3.13 -11.45 -11.21
C THR A 30 -2.01 -12.13 -12.00
N PRO A 31 -2.18 -12.37 -13.32
CA PRO A 31 -1.18 -13.10 -14.10
C PRO A 31 0.18 -12.37 -14.22
N PHE A 32 0.31 -11.17 -13.64
CA PHE A 32 1.46 -10.28 -13.72
C PHE A 32 1.58 -9.46 -12.44
N THR A 33 2.79 -9.38 -11.89
CA THR A 33 3.08 -8.69 -10.62
C THR A 33 3.19 -7.17 -10.73
N TRP A 34 3.11 -6.61 -11.94
CA TRP A 34 3.37 -5.18 -12.21
C TRP A 34 2.07 -4.41 -12.40
N THR A 35 1.84 -3.41 -11.54
CA THR A 35 0.71 -2.49 -11.65
C THR A 35 0.84 -1.65 -12.92
N GLY A 36 -0.15 -1.71 -13.82
CA GLY A 36 -0.19 -0.87 -15.03
C GLY A 36 0.22 -1.54 -16.35
N THR A 37 0.60 -2.83 -16.36
CA THR A 37 0.71 -3.59 -17.62
C THR A 37 -0.68 -3.98 -18.13
N SER A 38 -1.10 -3.38 -19.24
CA SER A 38 -2.26 -3.85 -20.02
C SER A 38 -1.78 -4.91 -21.00
N LEU A 39 -2.33 -6.12 -20.92
CA LEU A 39 -2.06 -7.18 -21.91
C LEU A 39 -2.91 -7.04 -23.18
N ASN A 40 -3.64 -5.93 -23.38
CA ASN A 40 -4.66 -5.81 -24.44
C ASN A 40 -5.71 -6.93 -24.43
N THR A 41 -5.85 -7.64 -23.30
CA THR A 41 -6.83 -8.72 -23.09
C THR A 41 -8.07 -8.24 -22.31
N GLY A 42 -8.23 -6.93 -22.12
CA GLY A 42 -9.25 -6.35 -21.25
C GLY A 42 -8.96 -6.49 -19.75
N PHE A 43 -7.84 -7.12 -19.37
CA PHE A 43 -7.41 -7.21 -17.99
C PHE A 43 -6.67 -5.95 -17.56
N ASN A 44 -7.18 -5.28 -16.52
CA ASN A 44 -6.55 -4.11 -15.95
C ASN A 44 -5.82 -4.48 -14.63
N ALA A 45 -4.49 -4.59 -14.64
CA ALA A 45 -3.73 -4.82 -13.41
C ALA A 45 -3.64 -3.61 -12.49
N SER A 46 -3.96 -2.39 -12.96
CA SER A 46 -3.79 -1.20 -12.12
C SER A 46 -4.81 -1.07 -11.00
N ILE A 47 -5.92 -1.82 -11.09
CA ILE A 47 -6.97 -1.86 -10.07
C ILE A 47 -6.72 -2.94 -8.99
N TYR A 48 -5.70 -3.79 -9.16
CA TYR A 48 -5.38 -4.86 -8.23
C TYR A 48 -4.11 -4.55 -7.44
N ASN A 49 -4.16 -4.76 -6.13
CA ASN A 49 -2.99 -4.65 -5.26
C ASN A 49 -2.31 -6.02 -5.13
N ASN A 50 -1.26 -6.23 -5.91
CA ASN A 50 -0.49 -7.48 -5.95
C ASN A 50 0.53 -7.62 -4.80
N LEU A 51 0.81 -6.54 -4.04
CA LEU A 51 1.87 -6.52 -3.03
C LEU A 51 1.52 -7.28 -1.75
N GLY A 52 0.24 -7.60 -1.52
CA GLY A 52 -0.20 -8.25 -0.29
C GLY A 52 0.02 -7.37 0.95
N ARG A 53 0.51 -7.96 2.05
CA ARG A 53 0.79 -7.26 3.31
C ARG A 53 2.15 -6.58 3.27
N TYR A 54 2.15 -5.26 3.50
CA TYR A 54 3.38 -4.48 3.62
C TYR A 54 3.30 -3.48 4.77
N ALA A 55 4.45 -3.21 5.38
CA ALA A 55 4.60 -2.18 6.40
C ALA A 55 5.31 -0.96 5.81
N TYR A 56 5.01 0.23 6.32
CA TYR A 56 5.65 1.47 5.94
C TYR A 56 5.90 2.35 7.17
N ILE A 57 6.95 3.16 7.10
CA ILE A 57 7.30 4.17 8.10
C ILE A 57 7.80 5.41 7.36
N GLY A 58 7.49 6.59 7.87
CA GLY A 58 7.89 7.86 7.25
C GLY A 58 7.90 9.03 8.23
N VAL A 59 8.53 10.11 7.79
CA VAL A 59 8.64 11.37 8.53
C VAL A 59 8.24 12.51 7.61
N ASN A 60 7.36 13.39 8.06
CA ASN A 60 7.05 14.66 7.39
C ASN A 60 7.63 15.82 8.19
N ALA A 61 8.11 16.84 7.49
CA ALA A 61 8.50 18.12 8.08
C ALA A 61 7.66 19.23 7.44
N LYS A 62 7.14 20.14 8.26
CA LYS A 62 6.51 21.39 7.79
C LYS A 62 7.47 22.54 8.02
N PHE A 63 7.67 23.35 6.99
CA PHE A 63 8.52 24.54 6.97
C PHE A 63 7.66 25.76 6.69
#